data_AF-A0AAQ4F1H6-F1
#
_entry.id   AF-A0AAQ4F1H6-F1
#
_cell.length_a   1.000
_cell.length_b   1.000
_cell.length_c   1.000
_cell.angle_alpha   90.00
_cell.angle_beta   90.00
_cell.angle_gamma   90.00
#
_symmetry.space_group_name_H-M   'P 1'
#
loop_
_entity.id
_entity.type
_entity.pdbx_description
1 polymer ?
#
loop_
_entity_poly.entity_id
_entity_poly.type
_entity_poly.pdbx_seq_one_letter_code
_entity_poly.pdbx_strand_id
1 'polypeptide(L)'
;MSVKVLSFQTKKNHGHLKLALDVLAKLNTVNKECGGLVSYEHFYIPDVTDKVDVQLDYIHWIQTSREDRSHKVYFCEYPFVFNAQAKTLILQTDSHLQMQQAMESACQQTFASLILPVVPPSNPYLVLYVGRENIVNDTLNQLADQSAADLKKPLKVQFHGEDAVDAGGVKKEFFLLLLKEILDPKYGMFTEYPESRCIWFNTQSFEEDVMYYLIGIVCGLAIYNFTIIALPFPLVLYKKLLKQLVTISIHSLHLAEDSRGQCMQIWRLEWKCFIDSIYFV
;
A
#
# COMPACT_ATOMS: atom_id res chain seq x y z
N MET A 1 17.68 7.08 34.58
CA MET A 1 18.70 7.38 33.56
C MET A 1 18.02 8.28 32.53
N SER A 2 18.41 9.55 32.52
CA SER A 2 17.58 10.67 32.08
C SER A 2 17.34 10.71 30.56
N VAL A 3 16.06 10.80 30.21
CA VAL A 3 15.55 11.11 28.88
C VAL A 3 15.95 12.54 28.52
N LYS A 4 17.01 12.71 27.74
CA LYS A 4 17.22 13.92 26.93
C LYS A 4 16.52 13.70 25.59
N VAL A 5 15.19 13.86 25.57
CA VAL A 5 14.50 14.23 24.33
C VAL A 5 15.02 15.62 23.98
N LEU A 6 15.78 15.72 22.90
CA LEU A 6 16.28 16.98 22.39
C LEU A 6 15.08 17.87 22.08
N SER A 7 14.85 18.83 22.96
CA SER A 7 13.95 19.95 22.76
C SER A 7 14.47 20.79 21.59
N PHE A 8 14.08 20.46 20.37
CA PHE A 8 14.06 21.40 19.25
C PHE A 8 12.90 22.40 19.42
N GLN A 9 12.75 22.99 20.61
CA GLN A 9 11.58 23.76 21.01
C GLN A 9 11.96 25.21 21.33
N THR A 10 12.09 26.02 20.28
CA THR A 10 11.78 27.46 20.36
C THR A 10 10.92 27.80 19.16
N LYS A 11 9.82 28.57 19.34
CA LYS A 11 8.88 28.97 18.27
C LYS A 11 9.57 29.52 17.01
N LYS A 12 10.74 30.16 17.17
CA LYS A 12 11.55 30.73 16.09
C LYS A 12 12.30 29.65 15.25
N ASN A 13 12.73 28.56 15.88
CA ASN A 13 13.43 27.46 15.20
C ASN A 13 12.49 26.61 14.33
N HIS A 14 11.21 26.50 14.68
CA HIS A 14 10.23 25.77 13.87
C HIS A 14 10.01 26.42 12.50
N GLY A 15 10.03 27.74 12.42
CA GLY A 15 9.89 28.47 11.14
C GLY A 15 11.06 28.22 10.19
N HIS A 16 12.30 28.24 10.70
CA HIS A 16 13.48 27.98 9.88
C HIS A 16 13.56 26.52 9.39
N LEU A 17 13.22 25.57 10.27
CA LEU A 17 13.16 24.15 9.89
C LEU A 17 12.11 23.92 8.80
N LYS A 18 10.90 24.48 8.96
CA LYS A 18 9.83 24.38 7.96
C LYS A 18 10.27 24.96 6.61
N LEU A 19 10.85 26.16 6.61
CA LEU A 19 11.37 26.79 5.40
C LEU A 19 12.44 25.94 4.69
N ALA A 20 13.37 25.34 5.46
CA ALA A 20 14.39 24.45 4.89
C ALA A 20 13.76 23.21 4.24
N LEU A 21 12.80 22.58 4.91
CA LEU A 21 12.06 21.43 4.40
C LEU A 21 11.23 21.78 3.17
N ASP A 22 10.60 22.95 3.12
CA ASP A 22 9.86 23.45 1.96
C ASP A 22 10.77 23.68 0.74
N VAL A 23 11.97 24.21 0.95
CA VAL A 23 12.98 24.36 -0.11
C VAL A 23 13.43 22.99 -0.62
N LEU A 24 13.73 22.05 0.29
CA LEU A 24 14.06 20.67 -0.09
C LEU A 24 12.91 19.98 -0.83
N ALA A 25 11.67 20.24 -0.45
CA ALA A 25 10.50 19.71 -1.14
C ALA A 25 10.42 20.23 -2.59
N LYS A 26 10.66 21.52 -2.81
CA LYS A 26 10.75 22.10 -4.17
C LYS A 26 11.87 21.46 -4.99
N LEU A 27 13.06 21.28 -4.40
CA LEU A 27 14.19 20.64 -5.07
C LEU A 27 13.87 19.18 -5.44
N ASN A 28 13.23 18.44 -4.53
CA ASN A 28 12.81 17.07 -4.79
C ASN A 28 11.75 17.00 -5.92
N THR A 29 10.79 17.92 -5.95
CA THR A 29 9.81 18.01 -7.05
C THR A 29 10.50 18.22 -8.39
N VAL A 30 11.39 19.22 -8.49
CA VAL A 30 12.15 19.48 -9.72
C VAL A 30 12.99 18.27 -10.11
N ASN A 31 13.62 17.59 -9.14
CA ASN A 31 14.39 16.38 -9.38
C ASN A 31 13.53 15.25 -9.99
N LYS A 32 12.30 15.06 -9.49
CA LYS A 32 11.34 14.08 -10.03
C LYS A 32 10.90 14.42 -11.46
N GLU A 33 10.69 15.70 -11.75
CA GLU A 33 10.28 16.18 -13.08
C GLU A 33 11.42 16.10 -14.12
N CYS A 34 12.66 16.31 -13.70
CA CYS A 34 13.84 16.25 -14.57
C CYS A 34 14.46 14.84 -14.71
N GLY A 35 13.70 13.78 -14.43
CA GLY A 35 14.15 12.41 -14.64
C GLY A 35 15.10 11.86 -13.57
N GLY A 36 15.17 12.48 -12.39
CA GLY A 36 15.93 11.99 -11.24
C GLY A 36 17.43 12.22 -11.34
N LEU A 37 17.85 13.45 -11.67
CA LEU A 37 19.27 13.83 -11.78
C LEU A 37 20.08 13.56 -10.51
N VAL A 38 19.45 13.70 -9.34
CA VAL A 38 20.01 13.41 -8.03
C VAL A 38 19.34 12.15 -7.49
N SER A 39 20.15 11.18 -7.01
CA SER A 39 19.60 10.00 -6.32
C SER A 39 18.75 10.43 -5.13
N TYR A 40 17.57 9.82 -4.98
CA TYR A 40 16.63 10.08 -3.89
C TYR A 40 17.26 9.89 -2.50
N GLU A 41 18.30 9.06 -2.38
CA GLU A 41 19.03 8.83 -1.14
C GLU A 41 19.71 10.10 -0.60
N HIS A 42 20.06 11.05 -1.46
CA HIS A 42 20.63 12.35 -1.04
C HIS A 42 19.61 13.27 -0.39
N PHE A 43 18.31 12.96 -0.53
CA PHE A 43 17.25 13.68 0.15
C PHE A 43 16.93 13.11 1.53
N TYR A 44 17.47 11.93 1.87
CA TYR A 44 17.29 11.32 3.17
C TYR A 44 18.01 12.13 4.25
N ILE A 45 17.37 12.26 5.42
CA ILE A 45 17.95 12.90 6.60
C ILE A 45 18.08 11.82 7.68
N PRO A 46 19.25 11.17 7.82
CA PRO A 46 19.45 10.08 8.78
C PRO A 46 19.06 10.45 10.21
N ASP A 47 19.40 11.68 10.63
CA ASP A 47 19.04 12.22 11.94
C ASP A 47 17.53 12.21 12.22
N VAL A 48 16.67 12.32 11.20
CA VAL A 48 15.22 12.23 11.38
C VAL A 48 14.84 10.81 11.78
N THR A 49 15.42 9.80 11.16
CA THR A 49 15.12 8.39 11.48
C THR A 49 15.67 8.01 12.87
N ASP A 50 16.80 8.58 13.27
CA ASP A 50 17.46 8.25 14.54
C ASP A 50 16.88 9.00 15.74
N LYS A 51 16.39 10.24 15.55
CA LYS A 51 16.00 11.14 16.65
C LYS A 51 14.49 11.39 16.73
N VAL A 52 13.73 11.07 15.69
CA VAL A 52 12.27 11.26 15.65
C VAL A 52 11.60 9.90 15.73
N ASP A 53 10.64 9.76 16.64
CA ASP A 53 9.71 8.63 16.60
C ASP A 53 8.76 8.83 15.42
N VAL A 54 9.08 8.16 14.30
CA VAL A 54 8.34 8.31 13.03
C VAL A 54 6.90 7.83 13.13
N GLN A 55 6.60 6.89 14.04
CA GLN A 55 5.24 6.39 14.24
C GLN A 55 4.39 7.41 14.99
N LEU A 56 4.93 8.00 16.06
CA LEU A 56 4.27 9.07 16.81
C LEU A 56 4.14 10.35 15.98
N ASP A 57 5.16 10.72 15.18
CA ASP A 57 5.08 11.85 14.25
C ASP A 57 3.92 11.66 13.26
N TYR A 58 3.79 10.45 12.69
CA TYR A 58 2.69 10.08 11.80
C TYR A 58 1.31 10.19 12.48
N ILE A 59 1.14 9.58 13.66
CA ILE A 59 -0.12 9.60 14.41
C ILE A 59 -0.56 11.03 14.71
N HIS A 60 0.36 11.85 15.21
CA HIS A 60 0.04 13.25 15.50
C HIS A 60 -0.26 14.03 14.22
N TRP A 61 0.47 13.79 13.13
CA TRP A 61 0.22 14.46 11.86
C TRP A 61 -1.19 14.20 11.31
N ILE A 62 -1.66 12.94 11.32
CA ILE A 62 -2.99 12.60 10.81
C ILE A 62 -4.12 13.06 11.74
N GLN A 63 -3.89 13.14 13.06
CA GLN A 63 -4.88 13.58 14.05
C GLN A 63 -4.97 15.11 14.17
N THR A 64 -3.93 15.84 13.77
CA THR A 64 -3.89 17.30 13.92
C THR A 64 -4.78 17.98 12.88
N SER A 65 -5.63 18.89 13.36
CA SER A 65 -6.48 19.76 12.55
C SER A 65 -5.66 20.58 11.54
N ARG A 66 -6.26 20.97 10.40
CA ARG A 66 -5.53 21.78 9.40
C ARG A 66 -5.08 23.15 9.92
N GLU A 67 -5.78 23.70 10.90
CA GLU A 67 -5.49 25.01 11.50
C GLU A 67 -4.25 24.96 12.41
N ASP A 68 -4.08 23.86 13.17
CA ASP A 68 -2.96 23.65 14.09
C ASP A 68 -1.63 23.26 13.39
N ARG A 69 -1.70 22.82 12.12
CA ARG A 69 -0.50 22.51 11.29
C ARG A 69 0.32 23.75 10.93
N SER A 70 -0.18 24.95 11.23
CA SER A 70 0.57 26.20 11.05
C SER A 70 1.67 26.40 12.09
N HIS A 71 1.57 25.76 13.26
CA HIS A 71 2.46 26.00 14.41
C HIS A 71 3.37 24.83 14.78
N LYS A 72 3.15 23.66 14.16
CA LYS A 72 3.97 22.46 14.35
C LYS A 72 4.44 21.93 12.99
N VAL A 73 5.65 21.37 12.98
CA VAL A 73 6.23 20.70 11.82
C VAL A 73 6.20 19.21 12.10
N TYR A 74 5.63 18.45 11.17
CA TYR A 74 5.68 16.99 11.18
C TYR A 74 6.55 16.55 10.01
N PHE A 75 7.52 15.66 10.26
CA PHE A 75 8.36 15.15 9.18
C PHE A 75 7.57 14.29 8.20
N CYS A 76 6.46 13.69 8.66
CA CYS A 76 5.48 13.03 7.82
C CYS A 76 4.84 13.94 6.75
N GLU A 77 4.94 15.27 6.85
CA GLU A 77 4.58 16.17 5.75
C GLU A 77 5.61 16.15 4.59
N TYR A 78 6.84 15.70 4.86
CA TYR A 78 7.99 15.68 3.94
C TYR A 78 8.53 14.25 3.74
N PRO A 79 7.73 13.35 3.18
CA PRO A 79 8.05 11.92 3.07
C PRO A 79 9.41 11.54 2.48
N PHE A 80 9.93 12.37 1.58
CA PHE A 80 11.18 12.13 0.87
C PHE A 80 12.42 12.16 1.79
N VAL A 81 12.29 12.66 3.02
CA VAL A 81 13.39 12.72 4.00
C VAL A 81 13.64 11.38 4.69
N PHE A 82 12.69 10.45 4.60
CA PHE A 82 12.78 9.15 5.26
C PHE A 82 13.43 8.12 4.36
N ASN A 83 14.22 7.23 4.95
CA ASN A 83 14.70 6.03 4.25
C ASN A 83 13.58 4.98 4.12
N ALA A 84 13.87 3.89 3.41
CA ALA A 84 12.90 2.81 3.19
C ALA A 84 12.37 2.21 4.50
N GLN A 85 13.22 2.01 5.50
CA GLN A 85 12.83 1.43 6.79
C GLN A 85 11.82 2.30 7.53
N ALA A 86 12.07 3.61 7.62
CA ALA A 86 11.16 4.56 8.24
C ALA A 86 9.82 4.62 7.50
N LYS A 87 9.85 4.61 6.15
CA LYS A 87 8.63 4.54 5.32
C LYS A 87 7.84 3.27 5.58
N THR A 88 8.50 2.11 5.73
CA THR A 88 7.84 0.86 6.11
C THR A 88 7.15 0.97 7.47
N LEU A 89 7.79 1.55 8.48
CA LEU A 89 7.18 1.76 9.79
C LEU A 89 5.96 2.69 9.73
N ILE A 90 6.04 3.76 8.94
CA ILE A 90 4.90 4.67 8.71
C ILE A 90 3.74 3.93 8.07
N LEU A 91 3.98 3.15 7.01
CA LEU A 91 2.96 2.36 6.33
C LEU A 91 2.33 1.31 7.27
N GLN A 92 3.15 0.65 8.11
CA GLN A 92 2.69 -0.27 9.17
C GLN A 92 1.80 0.40 10.20
N THR A 93 2.17 1.60 10.60
CA THR A 93 1.39 2.37 11.56
C THR A 93 0.05 2.77 10.95
N ASP A 94 0.06 3.28 9.72
CA ASP A 94 -1.13 3.69 9.00
C ASP A 94 -2.13 2.54 8.79
N SER A 95 -1.67 1.40 8.27
CA SER A 95 -2.58 0.28 8.02
C SER A 95 -3.16 -0.26 9.33
N HIS A 96 -2.38 -0.32 10.40
CA HIS A 96 -2.87 -0.76 11.70
C HIS A 96 -3.97 0.17 12.25
N LEU A 97 -3.79 1.49 12.13
CA LEU A 97 -4.80 2.47 12.53
C LEU A 97 -6.08 2.34 11.68
N GLN A 98 -5.94 2.18 10.37
CA GLN A 98 -7.08 1.97 9.48
C GLN A 98 -7.82 0.66 9.79
N MET A 99 -7.09 -0.42 10.09
CA MET A 99 -7.68 -1.69 10.52
C MET A 99 -8.46 -1.57 11.83
N GLN A 100 -7.90 -0.87 12.82
CA GLN A 100 -8.58 -0.59 14.08
C GLN A 100 -9.86 0.23 13.86
N GLN A 101 -9.79 1.31 13.07
CA GLN A 101 -10.94 2.14 12.73
C GLN A 101 -12.03 1.36 11.99
N ALA A 102 -11.66 0.50 11.04
CA ALA A 102 -12.60 -0.33 10.29
C ALA A 102 -13.27 -1.37 11.21
N MET A 103 -12.50 -1.99 12.11
CA MET A 103 -12.99 -2.94 13.11
C MET A 103 -13.95 -2.26 14.11
N GLU A 104 -13.59 -1.10 14.63
CA GLU A 104 -14.46 -0.31 15.52
C GLU A 104 -15.76 0.09 14.83
N SER A 105 -15.69 0.55 13.58
CA SER A 105 -16.86 0.91 12.78
C SER A 105 -17.79 -0.29 12.57
N ALA A 106 -17.25 -1.47 12.25
CA ALA A 106 -18.03 -2.69 12.10
C ALA A 106 -18.64 -3.19 13.43
N CYS A 107 -17.91 -3.05 14.54
CA CYS A 107 -18.43 -3.35 15.87
C CYS A 107 -19.57 -2.40 16.26
N GLN A 108 -19.45 -1.11 15.96
CA GLN A 108 -20.50 -0.11 16.18
C GLN A 108 -21.74 -0.42 15.34
N GLN A 109 -21.59 -0.81 14.07
CA GLN A 109 -22.70 -1.24 13.22
C GLN A 109 -23.41 -2.48 13.78
N THR A 110 -22.63 -3.48 14.22
CA THR A 110 -23.19 -4.68 14.86
C THR A 110 -23.93 -4.33 16.15
N PHE A 111 -23.38 -3.45 16.99
CA PHE A 111 -24.06 -2.98 18.18
C PHE A 111 -25.36 -2.23 17.85
N ALA A 112 -25.34 -1.36 16.84
CA ALA A 112 -26.52 -0.65 16.36
C ALA A 112 -27.61 -1.60 15.83
N SER A 113 -27.23 -2.71 15.17
CA SER A 113 -28.17 -3.71 14.67
C SER A 113 -29.00 -4.39 15.77
N LEU A 114 -28.48 -4.44 17.00
CA LEU A 114 -29.20 -4.97 18.17
C LEU A 114 -30.33 -4.04 18.64
N ILE A 115 -30.23 -2.74 18.34
CA ILE A 115 -31.19 -1.71 18.73
C ILE A 115 -32.15 -1.40 17.57
N LEU A 116 -31.64 -1.38 16.33
CA LEU A 116 -32.35 -1.00 15.11
C LEU A 116 -32.29 -2.12 14.06
N PRO A 117 -33.38 -2.90 13.86
CA PRO A 117 -33.39 -4.06 12.96
C PRO A 117 -33.10 -3.77 11.47
N VAL A 118 -33.16 -2.50 11.05
CA VAL A 118 -32.89 -2.07 9.66
C VAL A 118 -31.39 -2.00 9.34
N VAL A 119 -30.53 -1.92 10.37
CA VAL A 119 -29.08 -1.87 10.19
C VAL A 119 -28.54 -3.29 10.20
N PRO A 120 -27.96 -3.80 9.11
CA PRO A 120 -27.38 -5.14 9.11
C PRO A 120 -26.12 -5.18 9.98
N PRO A 121 -25.85 -6.30 10.67
CA PRO A 121 -24.59 -6.49 11.38
C PRO A 121 -23.42 -6.57 10.39
N SER A 122 -22.24 -6.21 10.84
CA SER A 122 -21.02 -6.17 10.02
C SER A 122 -19.89 -6.91 10.71
N ASN A 123 -19.26 -7.84 10.00
CA ASN A 123 -18.14 -8.60 10.55
C ASN A 123 -16.95 -7.65 10.79
N PRO A 124 -16.32 -7.64 11.99
CA PRO A 124 -15.15 -6.82 12.27
C PRO A 124 -13.88 -7.22 11.49
N TYR A 125 -13.87 -8.39 10.86
CA TYR A 125 -12.78 -8.90 10.06
C TYR A 125 -13.20 -9.08 8.60
N LEU A 126 -12.24 -8.96 7.68
CA LEU A 126 -12.38 -9.48 6.33
C LEU A 126 -11.99 -10.96 6.39
N VAL A 127 -12.98 -11.86 6.33
CA VAL A 127 -12.74 -13.31 6.42
C VAL A 127 -12.86 -13.93 5.03
N LEU A 128 -11.80 -14.61 4.58
CA LEU A 128 -11.78 -15.37 3.34
C LEU A 128 -11.74 -16.87 3.65
N TYR A 129 -12.74 -17.60 3.17
CA TYR A 129 -12.83 -19.06 3.27
C TYR A 129 -12.44 -19.67 1.93
N VAL A 130 -11.30 -20.36 1.85
CA VAL A 130 -10.73 -20.77 0.57
C VAL A 130 -10.33 -22.25 0.55
N GLY A 131 -10.61 -22.94 -0.55
CA GLY A 131 -10.07 -24.27 -0.84
C GLY A 131 -8.67 -24.16 -1.44
N ARG A 132 -7.80 -25.15 -1.19
CA ARG A 132 -6.46 -25.16 -1.77
C ARG A 132 -6.51 -25.44 -3.27
N GLU A 133 -7.47 -26.25 -3.72
CA GLU A 133 -7.63 -26.64 -5.12
C GLU A 133 -8.30 -25.57 -5.97
N ASN A 134 -9.09 -24.68 -5.37
CA ASN A 134 -9.89 -23.66 -6.05
C ASN A 134 -9.60 -22.23 -5.51
N ILE A 135 -8.39 -22.02 -4.99
CA ILE A 135 -8.03 -20.80 -4.24
C ILE A 135 -8.31 -19.52 -5.02
N VAL A 136 -8.09 -19.52 -6.34
CA VAL A 136 -8.32 -18.37 -7.21
C VAL A 136 -9.81 -18.03 -7.24
N ASN A 137 -10.65 -18.96 -7.68
CA ASN A 137 -12.09 -18.72 -7.82
C ASN A 137 -12.75 -18.39 -6.47
N ASP A 138 -12.39 -19.11 -5.41
CA ASP A 138 -12.93 -18.87 -4.07
C ASP A 138 -12.59 -17.45 -3.59
N THR A 139 -11.35 -17.01 -3.80
CA THR A 139 -10.91 -15.66 -3.40
C THR A 139 -11.61 -14.58 -4.23
N LEU A 140 -11.60 -14.73 -5.55
CA LEU A 140 -12.13 -13.72 -6.47
C LEU A 140 -13.63 -13.50 -6.26
N ASN A 141 -14.40 -14.58 -6.09
CA ASN A 141 -15.84 -14.50 -5.80
C ASN A 141 -16.11 -13.78 -4.47
N GLN A 142 -15.31 -14.04 -3.44
CA GLN A 142 -15.48 -13.37 -2.13
C GLN A 142 -15.07 -11.90 -2.14
N LEU A 143 -14.07 -11.53 -2.95
CA LEU A 143 -13.59 -10.16 -3.07
C LEU A 143 -14.46 -9.29 -3.99
N ALA A 144 -15.15 -9.88 -4.96
CA ALA A 144 -15.96 -9.16 -5.94
C ALA A 144 -17.03 -8.25 -5.31
N ASP A 145 -17.62 -8.69 -4.19
CA ASP A 145 -18.70 -7.97 -3.49
C ASP A 145 -18.21 -7.13 -2.30
N GLN A 146 -16.90 -7.05 -2.04
CA GLN A 146 -16.37 -6.31 -0.89
C GLN A 146 -16.33 -4.80 -1.17
N SER A 147 -16.79 -4.01 -0.21
CA SER A 147 -16.61 -2.56 -0.29
C SER A 147 -15.16 -2.16 0.06
N ALA A 148 -14.74 -0.99 -0.40
CA ALA A 148 -13.43 -0.43 -0.01
C ALA A 148 -13.25 -0.28 1.51
N ALA A 149 -14.34 -0.16 2.28
CA ALA A 149 -14.29 -0.13 3.73
C ALA A 149 -14.06 -1.53 4.34
N ASP A 150 -14.66 -2.57 3.75
CA ASP A 150 -14.47 -3.96 4.18
C ASP A 150 -13.04 -4.44 3.94
N LEU A 151 -12.45 -4.03 2.81
CA LEU A 151 -11.07 -4.34 2.47
C LEU A 151 -10.04 -3.81 3.49
N LYS A 152 -10.39 -2.78 4.26
CA LYS A 152 -9.55 -2.20 5.32
C LYS A 152 -9.65 -2.94 6.65
N LYS A 153 -10.59 -3.87 6.80
CA LYS A 153 -10.70 -4.69 8.01
C LYS A 153 -9.49 -5.63 8.12
N PRO A 154 -9.08 -6.02 9.34
CA PRO A 154 -8.01 -7.00 9.48
C PRO A 154 -8.38 -8.30 8.75
N LEU A 155 -7.47 -8.77 7.89
CA LEU A 155 -7.68 -9.98 7.07
C LEU A 155 -7.53 -11.24 7.93
N LYS A 156 -8.46 -12.17 7.78
CA LYS A 156 -8.40 -13.55 8.25
C LYS A 156 -8.60 -14.49 7.08
N VAL A 157 -7.76 -15.53 7.01
CA VAL A 157 -7.89 -16.57 6.01
C VAL A 157 -8.11 -17.90 6.70
N GLN A 158 -9.07 -18.68 6.20
CA GLN A 158 -9.36 -20.02 6.67
C GLN A 158 -9.40 -20.98 5.48
N PHE A 159 -8.54 -21.99 5.51
CA PHE A 159 -8.59 -23.07 4.53
C PHE A 159 -9.69 -24.07 4.88
N HIS A 160 -10.38 -24.60 3.86
CA HIS A 160 -11.43 -25.61 4.06
C HIS A 160 -10.89 -26.84 4.82
N GLY A 161 -11.58 -27.23 5.89
CA GLY A 161 -11.24 -28.42 6.68
C GLY A 161 -10.02 -28.28 7.58
N GLU A 162 -9.46 -27.08 7.74
CA GLU A 162 -8.30 -26.82 8.60
C GLU A 162 -8.70 -26.02 9.85
N ASP A 163 -8.33 -26.53 11.03
CA ASP A 163 -8.57 -25.87 12.33
C ASP A 163 -7.62 -24.68 12.58
N ALA A 164 -6.65 -24.45 11.68
CA ALA A 164 -5.65 -23.40 11.82
C ALA A 164 -6.28 -22.01 11.63
N VAL A 165 -6.72 -21.41 12.73
CA VAL A 165 -7.09 -19.99 12.79
C VAL A 165 -5.85 -19.14 13.04
N ASP A 166 -5.41 -18.48 11.96
CA ASP A 166 -4.59 -17.27 11.90
C ASP A 166 -3.38 -17.12 12.87
N ALA A 167 -2.28 -17.81 12.55
CA ALA A 167 -0.96 -17.59 13.16
C ALA A 167 0.01 -16.78 12.26
N GLY A 168 -0.49 -15.91 11.37
CA GLY A 168 0.30 -15.14 10.40
C GLY A 168 0.91 -15.97 9.25
N GLY A 169 1.32 -17.21 9.53
CA GLY A 169 1.79 -18.17 8.53
C GLY A 169 0.73 -18.52 7.49
N VAL A 170 -0.54 -18.63 7.92
CA VAL A 170 -1.68 -18.95 7.04
C VAL A 170 -1.89 -17.86 5.98
N LYS A 171 -1.82 -16.57 6.35
CA LYS A 171 -1.95 -15.45 5.38
C LYS A 171 -0.82 -15.48 4.37
N LYS A 172 0.41 -15.71 4.83
CA LYS A 172 1.58 -15.80 3.96
C LYS A 172 1.43 -16.93 2.95
N GLU A 173 1.04 -18.11 3.43
CA GLU A 173 0.78 -19.27 2.57
C GLU A 173 -0.33 -18.98 1.55
N PHE A 174 -1.45 -18.43 2.00
CA PHE A 174 -2.56 -18.02 1.15
C PHE A 174 -2.11 -17.14 -0.02
N PHE A 175 -1.44 -16.02 0.28
CA PHE A 175 -0.99 -15.11 -0.77
C PHE A 175 0.04 -15.76 -1.71
N LEU A 176 0.93 -16.61 -1.18
CA LEU A 176 1.91 -17.33 -2.00
C LEU A 176 1.24 -18.30 -2.96
N LEU A 177 0.26 -19.09 -2.50
CA LEU A 177 -0.48 -20.03 -3.34
C LEU A 177 -1.27 -19.30 -4.42
N LEU A 178 -2.05 -18.29 -4.02
CA LEU A 178 -2.92 -17.53 -4.91
C LEU A 178 -2.13 -16.83 -6.03
N LEU A 179 -1.07 -16.10 -5.67
CA LEU A 179 -0.27 -15.38 -6.66
C LEU A 179 0.59 -16.33 -7.50
N LYS A 180 1.03 -17.47 -6.95
CA LYS A 180 1.72 -18.49 -7.76
C LYS A 180 0.82 -19.03 -8.86
N GLU A 181 -0.46 -19.25 -8.59
CA GLU A 181 -1.41 -19.77 -9.58
C GLU A 181 -1.78 -18.72 -10.64
N ILE A 182 -2.14 -17.50 -10.21
CA ILE A 182 -2.59 -16.44 -11.12
C ILE A 182 -1.45 -15.90 -11.99
N LEU A 183 -0.23 -15.81 -11.45
CA LEU A 183 0.92 -15.29 -12.18
C LEU A 183 1.60 -16.36 -13.06
N ASP A 184 1.19 -17.63 -12.97
CA ASP A 184 1.67 -18.67 -13.89
C ASP A 184 1.18 -18.35 -15.32
N PRO A 185 2.08 -18.30 -16.32
CA PRO A 185 1.69 -18.06 -17.70
C PRO A 185 0.61 -19.00 -18.24
N LYS A 186 0.47 -20.21 -17.67
CA LYS A 186 -0.60 -21.17 -18.01
C LYS A 186 -1.99 -20.67 -17.65
N TYR A 187 -2.10 -19.79 -16.66
CA TYR A 187 -3.36 -19.13 -16.32
C TYR A 187 -3.79 -18.13 -17.40
N GLY A 188 -2.85 -17.66 -18.23
CA GLY A 188 -3.15 -16.87 -19.43
C GLY A 188 -3.29 -15.36 -19.23
N MET A 189 -3.12 -14.86 -18.00
CA MET A 189 -3.16 -13.41 -17.69
C MET A 189 -1.81 -12.71 -17.85
N PHE A 190 -0.72 -13.44 -17.64
CA PHE A 190 0.64 -12.91 -17.66
C PHE A 190 1.55 -13.75 -18.56
N THR A 191 2.65 -13.15 -18.99
CA THR A 191 3.70 -13.80 -19.77
C THR A 191 5.04 -13.52 -19.12
N GLU A 192 5.85 -14.56 -18.94
CA GLU A 192 7.21 -14.44 -18.43
C GLU A 192 8.19 -14.12 -19.57
N TYR A 193 9.13 -13.21 -19.30
CA TYR A 193 10.20 -12.83 -20.21
C TYR A 193 11.53 -13.40 -19.68
N PRO A 194 12.05 -14.49 -20.26
CA PRO A 194 13.20 -15.24 -19.72
C PRO A 194 14.45 -14.38 -19.49
N GLU A 195 14.68 -13.38 -20.33
CA GLU A 195 15.87 -12.51 -20.29
C GLU A 195 15.90 -11.65 -19.03
N SER A 196 14.72 -11.21 -18.57
CA SER A 196 14.56 -10.35 -17.40
C SER A 196 14.09 -11.12 -16.16
N ARG A 197 13.53 -12.32 -16.34
CA ARG A 197 12.75 -13.07 -15.35
C ARG A 197 11.59 -12.25 -14.78
N CYS A 198 11.12 -11.28 -15.55
CA CYS A 198 9.94 -10.48 -15.21
C CYS A 198 8.70 -11.06 -15.87
N ILE A 199 7.54 -10.84 -15.24
CA ILE A 199 6.23 -11.11 -15.82
C ILE A 199 5.58 -9.81 -16.29
N TRP A 200 4.87 -9.88 -17.41
CA TRP A 200 4.07 -8.77 -17.95
C TRP A 200 2.66 -9.21 -18.29
N PHE A 201 1.75 -8.25 -18.43
CA PHE A 201 0.38 -8.53 -18.87
C PHE A 201 0.39 -9.19 -20.25
N ASN A 202 -0.33 -10.31 -20.38
CA ASN A 202 -0.56 -10.95 -21.67
C ASN A 202 -1.52 -10.08 -22.49
N THR A 203 -1.11 -9.66 -23.69
CA THR A 203 -1.94 -8.86 -24.61
C THR A 203 -3.01 -9.71 -25.31
N GLN A 204 -2.82 -11.02 -25.34
CA GLN A 204 -3.73 -12.00 -25.94
C GLN A 204 -4.56 -12.75 -24.88
N SER A 205 -4.68 -12.19 -23.68
CA SER A 205 -5.48 -12.81 -22.61
C SER A 205 -6.96 -12.78 -22.97
N PHE A 206 -7.65 -13.89 -22.73
CA PHE A 206 -9.12 -13.99 -22.84
C PHE A 206 -9.83 -13.60 -21.54
N GLU A 207 -9.09 -13.30 -20.48
CA GLU A 207 -9.62 -12.91 -19.18
C GLU A 207 -10.17 -11.49 -19.19
N GLU A 208 -11.28 -11.29 -18.49
CA GLU A 208 -11.96 -9.99 -18.37
C GLU A 208 -11.17 -8.99 -17.51
N ASP A 209 -11.42 -7.70 -17.72
CA ASP A 209 -10.76 -6.61 -16.97
C ASP A 209 -10.98 -6.70 -15.45
N VAL A 210 -12.12 -7.27 -15.02
CA VAL A 210 -12.44 -7.50 -13.60
C VAL A 210 -11.44 -8.44 -12.92
N MET A 211 -10.85 -9.38 -13.65
CA MET A 211 -9.84 -10.28 -13.09
C MET A 211 -8.58 -9.49 -12.72
N TYR A 212 -8.18 -8.54 -13.56
CA TYR A 212 -7.05 -7.65 -13.26
C TYR A 212 -7.37 -6.72 -12.10
N TYR A 213 -8.61 -6.25 -11.99
CA TYR A 213 -9.08 -5.48 -10.84
C TYR A 213 -8.87 -6.25 -9.53
N LEU A 214 -9.34 -7.49 -9.48
CA LEU A 214 -9.25 -8.33 -8.30
C LEU A 214 -7.81 -8.70 -7.94
N ILE A 215 -6.92 -8.90 -8.93
CA ILE A 215 -5.48 -9.09 -8.66
C ILE A 215 -4.87 -7.83 -8.05
N GLY A 216 -5.28 -6.65 -8.50
CA GLY A 216 -4.90 -5.38 -7.90
C GLY A 216 -5.28 -5.33 -6.42
N ILE A 217 -6.50 -5.76 -6.07
CA ILE A 217 -6.96 -5.89 -4.67
C ILE A 217 -6.07 -6.90 -3.91
N VAL A 218 -5.81 -8.09 -4.46
CA VAL A 218 -4.98 -9.11 -3.81
C VAL A 218 -3.57 -8.58 -3.52
N CYS A 219 -2.95 -7.91 -4.49
CA CYS A 219 -1.64 -7.27 -4.31
C CYS A 219 -1.68 -6.16 -3.26
N GLY A 220 -2.75 -5.34 -3.25
CA GLY A 220 -2.99 -4.32 -2.25
C GLY A 220 -3.16 -4.90 -0.84
N LEU A 221 -3.98 -5.94 -0.70
CA LEU A 221 -4.21 -6.66 0.57
C LEU A 221 -2.91 -7.26 1.10
N ALA A 222 -2.07 -7.84 0.25
CA ALA A 222 -0.78 -8.37 0.66
C ALA A 222 0.13 -7.30 1.28
N ILE A 223 0.24 -6.14 0.61
CA ILE A 223 1.05 -5.00 1.09
C ILE A 223 0.46 -4.44 2.38
N TYR A 224 -0.86 -4.25 2.42
CA TYR A 224 -1.60 -3.73 3.56
C TYR A 224 -1.47 -4.59 4.82
N ASN A 225 -1.35 -5.91 4.63
CA ASN A 225 -1.13 -6.91 5.70
C ASN A 225 0.36 -7.27 5.91
N PHE A 226 1.30 -6.51 5.32
CA PHE A 226 2.77 -6.74 5.39
C PHE A 226 3.21 -8.17 5.08
N THR A 227 2.51 -8.82 4.16
CA THR A 227 2.93 -10.12 3.66
C THR A 227 3.99 -9.92 2.59
N ILE A 228 5.21 -10.37 2.86
CA ILE A 228 6.32 -10.31 1.90
C ILE A 228 6.08 -11.35 0.80
N ILE A 229 5.87 -10.87 -0.43
CA ILE A 229 5.67 -11.70 -1.62
C ILE A 229 6.54 -11.15 -2.75
N ALA A 230 7.12 -12.05 -3.53
CA ALA A 230 7.81 -11.69 -4.75
C ALA A 230 6.80 -11.47 -5.88
N LEU A 231 6.65 -10.22 -6.30
CA LEU A 231 5.93 -9.86 -7.51
C LEU A 231 6.97 -9.51 -8.58
N PRO A 232 7.28 -10.40 -9.54
CA PRO A 232 8.35 -10.18 -10.50
C PRO A 232 7.93 -9.25 -11.65
N PHE A 233 7.21 -8.16 -11.36
CA PHE A 233 6.87 -7.17 -12.37
C PHE A 233 8.08 -6.30 -12.71
N PRO A 234 8.20 -5.78 -13.95
CA PRO A 234 9.31 -4.91 -14.30
C PRO A 234 9.11 -3.52 -13.68
N LEU A 235 10.24 -2.82 -13.48
CA LEU A 235 10.30 -1.52 -12.81
C LEU A 235 9.32 -0.47 -13.37
N VAL A 236 9.07 -0.53 -14.68
CA VAL A 236 8.13 0.37 -15.35
C VAL A 236 6.71 0.29 -14.79
N LEU A 237 6.25 -0.87 -14.31
CA LEU A 237 4.94 -1.01 -13.68
C LEU A 237 4.86 -0.18 -12.41
N TYR A 238 5.82 -0.35 -11.51
CA TYR A 238 5.87 0.37 -10.25
C TYR A 238 5.97 1.89 -10.47
N LYS A 239 6.77 2.33 -11.45
CA LYS A 239 6.83 3.75 -11.83
C LYS A 239 5.47 4.27 -12.29
N LYS A 240 4.74 3.50 -13.12
CA LYS A 240 3.38 3.87 -13.56
C LYS A 240 2.38 3.91 -12.40
N LEU A 241 2.41 2.95 -11.47
CA LEU A 241 1.57 2.95 -10.26
C LEU A 241 1.82 4.19 -9.39
N LEU A 242 3.08 4.63 -9.28
CA LEU A 242 3.49 5.83 -8.54
C LEU A 242 3.34 7.15 -9.32
N LYS A 243 2.78 7.13 -10.54
CA LYS A 243 2.69 8.29 -11.46
C LYS A 243 4.05 8.95 -11.77
N GLN A 244 5.13 8.20 -11.71
CA GLN A 244 6.45 8.70 -12.08
C GLN A 244 6.61 8.71 -13.60
N LEU A 245 7.40 9.66 -14.11
CA LEU A 245 7.78 9.68 -15.51
C LEU A 245 8.58 8.43 -15.84
N VAL A 246 8.18 7.74 -16.90
CA VAL A 246 8.89 6.58 -17.43
C VAL A 246 9.85 7.11 -18.49
N THR A 247 11.13 7.23 -18.14
CA THR A 247 12.17 7.48 -19.15
C THR A 247 12.22 6.28 -20.09
N ILE A 248 11.90 6.52 -21.35
CA ILE A 248 11.75 5.49 -22.38
C ILE A 248 13.14 4.97 -22.74
N SER A 249 13.57 3.88 -22.09
CA SER A 249 14.64 3.04 -22.63
C SER A 249 14.03 2.13 -23.69
N ILE A 250 14.79 1.75 -24.72
CA ILE A 250 14.29 1.08 -25.93
C ILE A 250 13.58 -0.26 -25.63
N HIS A 251 13.91 -0.92 -24.51
CA HIS A 251 13.22 -2.13 -24.03
C HIS A 251 11.82 -1.89 -23.43
N SER A 252 11.50 -0.65 -23.06
CA SER A 252 10.23 -0.26 -22.43
C SER A 252 9.09 -0.01 -23.43
N LEU A 253 9.41 0.17 -24.72
CA LEU A 253 8.46 0.59 -25.78
C LEU A 253 7.44 -0.51 -26.12
N HIS A 254 7.90 -1.75 -26.33
CA HIS A 254 7.00 -2.86 -26.71
C HIS A 254 6.02 -3.27 -25.59
N LEU A 255 6.39 -3.06 -24.33
CA LEU A 255 5.56 -3.44 -23.18
C LEU A 255 4.54 -2.36 -22.80
N ALA A 256 4.86 -1.08 -23.02
CA ALA A 256 4.08 0.04 -22.48
C ALA A 256 2.95 0.54 -23.37
N GLU A 257 3.03 0.30 -24.69
CA GLU A 257 2.06 0.82 -25.68
C GLU A 257 0.87 -0.11 -25.94
N ASP A 258 1.03 -1.43 -25.75
CA ASP A 258 0.05 -2.42 -26.25
C ASP A 258 -0.74 -3.19 -25.17
N SER A 259 -0.47 -2.94 -23.87
CA SER A 259 -1.14 -3.67 -22.79
C SER A 259 -1.94 -2.74 -21.87
N ARG A 260 -3.26 -2.69 -22.11
CA ARG A 260 -4.33 -2.27 -21.19
C ARG A 260 -3.94 -1.17 -20.18
N GLY A 261 -3.83 0.07 -20.68
CA GLY A 261 -3.75 1.27 -19.83
C GLY A 261 -4.82 1.32 -18.74
N GLN A 262 -5.98 0.70 -18.99
CA GLN A 262 -7.10 0.58 -18.07
C GLN A 262 -6.80 -0.35 -16.87
N CYS A 263 -6.16 -1.51 -17.07
CA CYS A 263 -5.73 -2.38 -15.97
C CYS A 263 -4.72 -1.68 -15.05
N MET A 264 -3.80 -0.89 -15.62
CA MET A 264 -2.85 -0.11 -14.83
C MET A 264 -3.51 1.04 -14.05
N GLN A 265 -4.54 1.69 -14.61
CA GLN A 265 -5.34 2.69 -13.89
C GLN A 265 -6.15 2.06 -12.75
N ILE A 266 -6.68 0.86 -12.98
CA ILE A 266 -7.40 0.06 -11.99
C ILE A 266 -6.48 -0.32 -10.83
N TRP A 267 -5.31 -0.92 -11.09
CA TRP A 267 -4.36 -1.28 -10.04
C TRP A 267 -3.95 -0.07 -9.20
N ARG A 268 -3.87 1.10 -9.83
CA ARG A 268 -3.57 2.37 -9.16
C ARG A 268 -4.69 2.86 -8.25
N LEU A 269 -5.97 2.74 -8.63
CA LEU A 269 -7.09 3.16 -7.78
C LEU A 269 -7.18 2.27 -6.53
N GLU A 270 -6.91 0.97 -6.68
CA GLU A 270 -6.95 0.03 -5.56
C GLU A 270 -5.71 0.13 -4.65
N TRP A 271 -4.52 0.28 -5.23
CA TRP A 271 -3.34 0.66 -4.44
C TRP A 271 -3.55 1.98 -3.72
N LYS A 272 -4.32 2.92 -4.28
CA LYS A 272 -4.65 4.16 -3.59
C LYS A 272 -5.57 3.92 -2.37
N CYS A 273 -6.50 2.98 -2.44
CA CYS A 273 -7.36 2.61 -1.31
C CYS A 273 -6.57 2.08 -0.10
N PHE A 274 -5.48 1.36 -0.32
CA PHE A 274 -4.60 0.82 0.73
C PHE A 274 -3.41 1.71 1.05
N ILE A 275 -3.06 2.59 0.13
CA ILE A 275 -1.82 3.34 0.16
C ILE A 275 -2.07 4.78 -0.29
N ASP A 276 -3.11 5.43 0.23
CA ASP A 276 -3.20 6.90 0.19
C ASP A 276 -2.03 7.54 0.98
N SER A 277 -1.34 6.73 1.80
CA SER A 277 -0.02 7.00 2.38
C SER A 277 1.16 6.81 1.40
N ILE A 278 0.96 6.52 0.11
CA ILE A 278 2.03 6.41 -0.91
C ILE A 278 2.44 7.77 -1.51
N TYR A 279 1.98 8.88 -0.94
CA TYR A 279 2.79 10.12 -1.05
C TYR A 279 4.17 9.93 -0.37
N PHE A 280 4.37 8.83 0.37
CA PHE A 280 5.60 8.48 1.04
C PHE A 280 6.66 7.71 0.24
N VAL A 281 6.50 7.42 -1.06
CA VAL A 281 7.58 6.87 -1.90
C VAL A 281 8.14 7.89 -2.89
#